data_AF-A0A956B242-F1
#
_entry.id   AF-A0A956B242-F1
#
_cell.length_a   1.000
_cell.length_b   1.000
_cell.length_c   1.000
_cell.angle_alpha   90.00
_cell.angle_beta   90.00
_cell.angle_gamma   90.00
#
_symmetry.space_group_name_H-M   'P 1'
#
loop_
_entity.id
_entity.type
_entity.pdbx_description
1 polymer ?
#
loop_
_entity_poly.entity_id
_entity_poly.type
_entity_poly.pdbx_seq_one_letter_code
_entity_poly.pdbx_strand_id
1 'polypeptide(L)'
;ASEMEHALRYHVRKHMDEDPAHYEKLSERLKGILKEFEGRWDELAAALKKLVAEAKAGRAKDEATGLDPLTQAPFFDVLKHEAVGNAKLDNATQDRLCALTVELVDHIQQEIGIVGFWTRAVAREELRGWIFRTLDDADVVPFDRLDVVADRLMELAKANHHRLVRGG
;
A
#
# COMPACT_ATOMS: atom_id res chain seq x y z
N ALA A 1 -28.06 -7.53 5.56
CA ALA A 1 -26.59 -7.74 5.54
C ALA A 1 -26.01 -7.64 4.13
N SER A 2 -26.63 -8.29 3.12
CA SER A 2 -26.12 -8.37 1.74
C SER A 2 -25.63 -7.03 1.14
N GLU A 3 -26.38 -5.93 1.28
CA GLU A 3 -25.98 -4.63 0.71
C GLU A 3 -24.67 -4.08 1.31
N MET A 4 -24.49 -4.16 2.63
CA MET A 4 -23.26 -3.69 3.30
C MET A 4 -22.05 -4.54 2.93
N GLU A 5 -22.25 -5.85 2.81
CA GLU A 5 -21.21 -6.76 2.34
C GLU A 5 -20.78 -6.43 0.92
N HIS A 6 -21.74 -6.24 0.00
CA HIS A 6 -21.46 -5.87 -1.38
C HIS A 6 -20.72 -4.53 -1.47
N ALA A 7 -21.13 -3.54 -0.67
CA ALA A 7 -20.46 -2.25 -0.62
C ALA A 7 -19.00 -2.36 -0.14
N LEU A 8 -18.73 -3.18 0.88
CA LEU A 8 -17.37 -3.45 1.36
C LEU A 8 -16.52 -4.17 0.32
N ARG A 9 -17.03 -5.24 -0.29
CA ARG A 9 -16.32 -5.97 -1.36
C ARG A 9 -16.02 -5.06 -2.55
N TYR A 10 -16.98 -4.24 -2.94
CA TYR A 10 -16.80 -3.25 -4.01
C TYR A 10 -15.72 -2.23 -3.65
N HIS A 11 -15.76 -1.69 -2.43
CA HIS A 11 -14.76 -0.73 -1.95
C HIS A 11 -13.36 -1.34 -1.93
N VAL A 12 -13.19 -2.54 -1.35
CA VAL A 12 -11.92 -3.28 -1.36
C VAL A 12 -11.39 -3.46 -2.78
N ARG A 13 -12.23 -3.95 -3.70
CA ARG A 13 -11.80 -4.19 -5.08
C ARG A 13 -11.41 -2.89 -5.79
N LYS A 14 -12.14 -1.80 -5.55
CA LYS A 14 -11.89 -0.52 -6.20
C LYS A 14 -10.55 0.10 -5.80
N HIS A 15 -10.13 -0.11 -4.56
CA HIS A 15 -8.94 0.52 -3.99
C HIS A 15 -7.76 -0.44 -3.80
N MET A 16 -7.88 -1.69 -4.26
CA MET A 16 -6.85 -2.73 -4.10
C MET A 16 -5.50 -2.27 -4.64
N ASP A 17 -5.48 -1.65 -5.81
CA ASP A 17 -4.23 -1.19 -6.45
C ASP A 17 -3.60 0.01 -5.73
N GLU A 18 -4.35 0.69 -4.85
CA GLU A 18 -3.87 1.86 -4.10
C GLU A 18 -3.15 1.47 -2.81
N ASP A 19 -3.58 0.40 -2.14
CA ASP A 19 -2.92 -0.14 -0.94
C ASP A 19 -3.27 -1.63 -0.79
N PRO A 20 -2.59 -2.51 -1.55
CA PRO A 20 -2.93 -3.94 -1.58
C PRO A 20 -2.90 -4.56 -0.17
N ALA A 21 -1.88 -4.22 0.62
CA ALA A 21 -1.70 -4.78 1.96
C ALA A 21 -2.82 -4.39 2.93
N HIS A 22 -3.30 -3.14 2.90
CA HIS A 22 -4.42 -2.71 3.72
C HIS A 22 -5.73 -3.38 3.30
N TYR A 23 -6.02 -3.40 2.00
CA TYR A 23 -7.29 -3.90 1.47
C TYR A 23 -7.39 -5.43 1.48
N GLU A 24 -6.28 -6.17 1.36
CA GLU A 24 -6.22 -7.62 1.60
C GLU A 24 -6.59 -7.95 3.05
N LYS A 25 -6.00 -7.27 4.03
CA LYS A 25 -6.34 -7.45 5.45
C LYS A 25 -7.83 -7.15 5.72
N LEU A 26 -8.36 -6.10 5.10
CA LEU A 26 -9.77 -5.75 5.20
C LEU A 26 -10.68 -6.84 4.62
N SER A 27 -10.29 -7.42 3.48
CA SER A 27 -10.97 -8.54 2.82
C SER A 27 -11.00 -9.79 3.72
N GLU A 28 -9.87 -10.16 4.30
CA GLU A 28 -9.78 -11.32 5.19
C GLU A 28 -10.60 -11.13 6.47
N ARG A 29 -10.59 -9.92 7.04
CA ARG A 29 -11.43 -9.61 8.20
C ARG A 29 -12.92 -9.64 7.88
N LEU A 30 -13.32 -9.19 6.69
CA LEU A 30 -14.70 -9.33 6.21
C LEU A 30 -15.11 -10.81 6.15
N LYS A 31 -14.28 -11.67 5.54
CA LYS A 31 -14.54 -13.12 5.49
C LYS A 31 -14.65 -13.73 6.88
N GLY A 32 -13.76 -13.33 7.80
CA GLY A 32 -13.79 -13.75 9.20
C GLY A 32 -15.12 -13.39 9.88
N ILE A 33 -15.56 -12.14 9.76
CA ILE A 33 -16.83 -11.66 10.35
C ILE A 33 -18.02 -12.42 9.76
N LEU A 34 -18.07 -12.62 8.44
CA LEU A 34 -19.17 -13.35 7.79
C LEU A 34 -19.27 -14.80 8.29
N LYS A 35 -18.13 -15.47 8.45
CA LYS A 35 -18.06 -16.85 8.96
C LYS A 35 -18.39 -16.92 10.45
N GLU A 36 -17.89 -15.99 11.24
CA GLU A 36 -18.09 -15.99 12.69
C GLU A 36 -19.57 -15.75 13.04
N PHE A 37 -20.19 -14.74 12.44
CA PHE A 37 -21.56 -14.32 12.77
C PHE A 37 -22.63 -14.94 11.86
N GLU A 38 -22.32 -16.06 11.22
CA GLU A 38 -23.29 -16.81 10.42
C GLU A 38 -24.51 -17.18 11.29
N GLY A 39 -25.72 -16.86 10.80
CA GLY A 39 -26.96 -17.05 11.54
C GLY A 39 -27.24 -16.04 12.68
N ARG A 40 -26.28 -15.18 13.04
CA ARG A 40 -26.41 -14.13 14.07
C ARG A 40 -26.55 -12.74 13.44
N TRP A 41 -27.70 -12.47 12.83
CA TRP A 41 -27.91 -11.33 11.93
C TRP A 41 -27.70 -9.94 12.58
N ASP A 42 -28.13 -9.76 13.83
CA ASP A 42 -27.97 -8.48 14.53
C ASP A 42 -26.49 -8.21 14.88
N GLU A 43 -25.77 -9.24 15.34
CA GLU A 43 -24.34 -9.17 15.61
C GLU A 43 -23.53 -8.97 14.33
N LEU A 44 -23.89 -9.66 13.24
CA LEU A 44 -23.28 -9.48 11.93
C LEU A 44 -23.45 -8.04 11.44
N ALA A 45 -24.65 -7.47 11.56
CA ALA A 45 -24.91 -6.10 11.15
C ALA A 45 -24.07 -5.10 11.97
N ALA A 46 -23.93 -5.31 13.28
CA ALA A 46 -23.09 -4.48 14.14
C ALA A 46 -21.60 -4.59 13.78
N ALA A 47 -21.09 -5.81 13.53
CA ALA A 47 -19.71 -6.04 13.13
C ALA A 47 -19.39 -5.41 11.76
N LEU A 48 -20.29 -5.58 10.78
CA LEU A 48 -20.14 -4.94 9.46
C LEU A 48 -20.19 -3.42 9.54
N LYS A 49 -21.02 -2.82 10.41
CA LYS A 49 -21.04 -1.36 10.61
C LYS A 49 -19.70 -0.83 11.07
N LYS A 50 -19.02 -1.54 11.99
CA LYS A 50 -17.67 -1.19 12.45
C LYS A 50 -16.67 -1.28 11.30
N LEU A 51 -16.71 -2.36 10.53
CA LEU A 51 -15.81 -2.54 9.39
C LEU A 51 -16.02 -1.48 8.29
N VAL A 52 -17.26 -1.06 8.04
CA VAL A 52 -17.56 0.06 7.12
C VAL A 52 -16.98 1.37 7.64
N ALA A 53 -17.07 1.65 8.94
CA ALA A 53 -16.49 2.86 9.52
C ALA A 53 -14.96 2.87 9.38
N GLU A 54 -14.30 1.73 9.62
CA GLU A 54 -12.85 1.57 9.43
C GLU A 54 -12.45 1.75 7.97
N ALA A 55 -13.14 1.10 7.03
CA ALA A 55 -12.88 1.24 5.60
C ALA A 55 -13.00 2.71 5.13
N LYS A 56 -13.97 3.45 5.66
CA LYS A 56 -14.15 4.88 5.37
C LYS A 56 -13.09 5.77 6.02
N ALA A 57 -12.64 5.42 7.22
CA ALA A 57 -11.56 6.14 7.90
C ALA A 57 -10.21 5.97 7.17
N GLY A 58 -10.03 4.84 6.49
CA GLY A 58 -8.81 4.53 5.75
C GLY A 58 -7.66 4.15 6.67
N ARG A 59 -6.44 4.33 6.17
CA ARG A 59 -5.23 3.94 6.91
C ARG A 59 -4.99 4.87 8.10
N ALA A 60 -4.83 4.29 9.28
CA ALA A 60 -4.41 5.02 10.46
C ALA A 60 -2.90 5.31 10.40
N LYS A 61 -2.49 6.44 10.99
CA LYS A 61 -1.07 6.76 11.16
C LYS A 61 -0.42 5.75 12.11
N ASP A 62 0.73 5.23 11.69
CA ASP A 62 1.55 4.37 12.53
C ASP A 62 2.64 5.21 13.20
N GLU A 63 2.48 5.50 14.49
CA GLU A 63 3.45 6.30 15.25
C GLU A 63 4.82 5.61 15.38
N ALA A 64 4.90 4.28 15.18
CA ALA A 64 6.17 3.55 15.25
C ALA A 64 7.04 3.75 14.00
N THR A 65 6.42 3.99 12.84
CA THR A 65 7.14 4.26 11.58
C THR A 65 7.23 5.75 11.26
N GLY A 66 6.27 6.55 11.75
CA GLY A 66 6.20 7.99 11.47
C GLY A 66 5.84 8.33 10.03
N LEU A 67 5.59 7.32 9.18
CA LEU A 67 5.31 7.49 7.76
C LEU A 67 3.94 8.14 7.53
N ASP A 68 3.83 8.90 6.44
CA ASP A 68 2.54 9.39 5.99
C ASP A 68 1.62 8.21 5.63
N PRO A 69 0.43 8.10 6.24
CA PRO A 69 -0.45 6.96 6.05
C PRO A 69 -1.04 6.86 4.62
N LEU A 70 -1.01 7.92 3.82
CA LEU A 70 -1.62 7.94 2.49
C LEU A 70 -0.60 7.87 1.36
N THR A 71 0.60 8.44 1.54
CA THR A 71 1.61 8.51 0.48
C THR A 71 2.77 7.55 0.69
N GLN A 72 3.19 7.29 1.93
CA GLN A 72 4.39 6.50 2.22
C GLN A 72 4.08 5.10 2.72
N ALA A 73 3.11 4.96 3.63
CA ALA A 73 2.81 3.69 4.24
C ALA A 73 2.39 2.56 3.26
N PRO A 74 1.68 2.82 2.14
CA PRO A 74 1.44 1.81 1.12
C PRO A 74 2.73 1.28 0.46
N PHE A 75 3.71 2.15 0.22
CA PHE A 75 5.00 1.79 -0.37
C PHE A 75 5.84 0.97 0.61
N PHE A 76 5.87 1.38 1.88
CA PHE A 76 6.54 0.65 2.94
C PHE A 76 6.02 -0.79 3.08
N ASP A 77 4.71 -1.00 3.00
CA ASP A 77 4.14 -2.35 3.11
C ASP A 77 4.59 -3.27 1.97
N VAL A 78 4.70 -2.75 0.75
CA VAL A 78 5.25 -3.50 -0.40
C VAL A 78 6.70 -3.88 -0.13
N LEU A 79 7.53 -2.92 0.29
CA LEU A 79 8.94 -3.17 0.59
C LEU A 79 9.12 -4.16 1.73
N LYS A 80 8.37 -4.00 2.82
CA LYS A 80 8.39 -4.91 3.96
C LYS A 80 7.99 -6.32 3.58
N HIS A 81 6.93 -6.47 2.79
CA HIS A 81 6.48 -7.77 2.31
C HIS A 81 7.55 -8.45 1.46
N GLU A 82 8.24 -7.72 0.59
CA GLU A 82 9.29 -8.27 -0.27
C GLU A 82 10.62 -8.52 0.47
N ALA A 83 10.92 -7.73 1.49
CA ALA A 83 12.13 -7.89 2.31
C ALA A 83 12.06 -9.09 3.26
N VAL A 84 10.92 -9.26 3.97
CA VAL A 84 10.81 -10.24 5.07
C VAL A 84 9.51 -11.02 5.10
N GLY A 85 8.59 -10.76 4.16
CA GLY A 85 7.25 -11.36 4.16
C GLY A 85 6.49 -11.10 5.46
N ASN A 86 6.14 -12.17 6.16
CA ASN A 86 5.43 -12.12 7.46
C ASN A 86 6.38 -12.15 8.67
N ALA A 87 7.70 -12.18 8.47
CA ALA A 87 8.64 -12.18 9.58
C ALA A 87 8.69 -10.80 10.26
N LYS A 88 9.02 -10.81 11.56
CA LYS A 88 9.18 -9.58 12.32
C LYS A 88 10.51 -8.91 11.93
N LEU A 89 10.44 -7.64 11.54
CA LEU A 89 11.62 -6.80 11.37
C LEU A 89 12.25 -6.52 12.74
N ASP A 90 13.58 -6.57 12.81
CA ASP A 90 14.27 -5.86 13.88
C ASP A 90 14.16 -4.35 13.68
N ASN A 91 14.38 -3.58 14.75
CA ASN A 91 14.21 -2.13 14.70
C ASN A 91 15.16 -1.48 13.66
N ALA A 92 16.40 -1.97 13.54
CA ALA A 92 17.37 -1.40 12.62
C ALA A 92 16.99 -1.59 11.15
N THR A 93 16.39 -2.73 10.79
CA THR A 93 15.90 -3.01 9.44
C THR A 93 14.60 -2.26 9.17
N GLN A 94 13.74 -2.12 10.18
CA GLN A 94 12.56 -1.26 10.08
C GLN A 94 12.94 0.20 9.80
N ASP A 95 13.89 0.76 10.55
CA ASP A 95 14.33 2.14 10.38
C ASP A 95 14.94 2.39 8.99
N ARG A 96 15.74 1.44 8.50
CA ARG A 96 16.29 1.46 7.12
C ARG A 96 15.19 1.41 6.06
N LEU A 97 14.21 0.53 6.22
CA LEU A 97 13.08 0.45 5.29
C LEU A 97 12.20 1.70 5.32
N CYS A 98 12.01 2.31 6.49
CA CYS A 98 11.29 3.59 6.61
C CYS A 98 12.04 4.69 5.86
N ALA A 99 13.35 4.84 6.08
CA ALA A 99 14.17 5.85 5.41
C ALA A 99 14.16 5.66 3.88
N LEU A 100 14.34 4.41 3.41
CA LEU A 100 14.25 4.06 2.00
C LEU A 100 12.87 4.38 1.41
N THR A 101 11.79 4.11 2.15
CA THR A 101 10.43 4.43 1.71
C THR A 101 10.27 5.93 1.48
N VAL A 102 10.75 6.75 2.41
CA VAL A 102 10.68 8.21 2.30
C VAL A 102 11.45 8.68 1.06
N GLU A 103 12.68 8.21 0.88
CA GLU A 103 13.52 8.57 -0.27
C GLU A 103 12.85 8.20 -1.61
N LEU A 104 12.35 6.96 -1.72
CA LEU A 104 11.67 6.48 -2.92
C LEU A 104 10.44 7.32 -3.23
N VAL A 105 9.58 7.57 -2.23
CA VAL A 105 8.33 8.31 -2.42
C VAL A 105 8.60 9.76 -2.78
N ASP A 106 9.56 10.43 -2.13
CA ASP A 106 9.92 11.81 -2.42
C ASP A 106 10.40 11.97 -3.87
N HIS A 107 11.27 11.08 -4.36
CA HIS A 107 11.73 11.14 -5.75
C HIS A 107 10.62 10.78 -6.75
N ILE A 108 9.83 9.75 -6.45
CA ILE A 108 8.65 9.39 -7.27
C ILE A 108 7.71 10.60 -7.39
N GLN A 109 7.42 11.32 -6.30
CA GLN A 109 6.57 12.50 -6.31
C GLN A 109 7.11 13.60 -7.23
N GLN A 110 8.42 13.85 -7.20
CA GLN A 110 9.08 14.84 -8.07
C GLN A 110 8.93 14.48 -9.55
N GLU A 111 9.19 13.23 -9.91
CA GLU A 111 9.12 12.76 -11.30
C GLU A 111 7.68 12.71 -11.82
N ILE A 112 6.76 12.08 -11.07
CA ILE A 112 5.37 11.92 -11.54
C ILE A 112 4.57 13.22 -11.49
N GLY A 113 5.03 14.23 -10.74
CA GLY A 113 4.44 15.57 -10.71
C GLY A 113 4.56 16.31 -12.05
N ILE A 114 5.45 15.86 -12.93
CA ILE A 114 5.61 16.42 -14.28
C ILE A 114 4.38 16.08 -15.13
N VAL A 115 3.78 17.11 -15.72
CA VAL A 115 2.59 16.96 -16.59
C VAL A 115 2.88 15.98 -17.73
N GLY A 116 2.03 14.97 -17.85
CA GLY A 116 2.16 13.95 -18.88
C GLY A 116 3.24 12.90 -18.62
N PHE A 117 3.80 12.81 -17.40
CA PHE A 117 4.78 11.79 -17.03
C PHE A 117 4.37 10.38 -17.52
N TRP A 118 3.14 9.95 -17.22
CA TRP A 118 2.66 8.61 -17.54
C TRP A 118 2.56 8.28 -19.04
N THR A 119 2.58 9.27 -19.93
CA THR A 119 2.60 9.03 -21.39
C THR A 119 4.00 8.98 -21.98
N ARG A 120 5.03 9.38 -21.22
CA ARG A 120 6.42 9.45 -21.66
C ARG A 120 7.15 8.16 -21.31
N ALA A 121 7.29 7.26 -22.28
CA ALA A 121 7.93 5.97 -22.07
C ALA A 121 9.35 6.10 -21.48
N VAL A 122 10.19 6.99 -22.02
CA VAL A 122 11.56 7.21 -21.53
C VAL A 122 11.58 7.64 -20.06
N ALA A 123 10.74 8.58 -19.65
CA ALA A 123 10.69 9.04 -18.26
C ALA A 123 10.24 7.93 -17.29
N ARG A 124 9.33 7.06 -17.73
CA ARG A 124 8.93 5.89 -16.92
C ARG A 124 10.06 4.88 -16.76
N GLU A 125 10.80 4.61 -17.83
CA GLU A 125 11.97 3.71 -17.76
C GLU A 125 13.09 4.31 -16.90
N GLU A 126 13.32 5.62 -16.97
CA GLU A 126 14.28 6.33 -16.13
C GLU A 126 13.91 6.25 -14.65
N LEU A 127 12.66 6.54 -14.29
CA LEU A 127 12.19 6.43 -12.91
C LEU A 127 12.25 4.98 -12.41
N ARG A 128 11.78 4.01 -13.20
CA ARG A 128 11.85 2.59 -12.86
C ARG A 128 13.31 2.15 -12.62
N GLY A 129 14.22 2.54 -13.51
CA GLY A 129 15.64 2.21 -13.40
C GLY A 129 16.33 2.92 -12.23
N TRP A 130 15.87 4.10 -11.84
CA TRP A 130 16.29 4.75 -10.60
C TRP A 130 15.79 3.95 -9.38
N ILE A 131 14.50 3.62 -9.31
CA ILE A 131 13.92 2.81 -8.22
C ILE A 131 14.69 1.50 -8.05
N PHE A 132 14.95 0.77 -9.15
CA PHE A 132 15.70 -0.48 -9.10
C PHE A 132 17.07 -0.29 -8.45
N ARG A 133 17.84 0.72 -8.88
CA ARG A 133 19.18 0.98 -8.35
C ARG A 133 19.15 1.37 -6.88
N THR A 134 18.19 2.21 -6.47
CA THR A 134 18.02 2.58 -5.06
C THR A 134 17.69 1.36 -4.19
N LEU A 135 16.90 0.41 -4.70
CA LEU A 135 16.61 -0.84 -3.98
C LEU A 135 17.82 -1.77 -3.91
N ASP A 136 18.59 -1.88 -5.00
CA ASP A 136 19.83 -2.67 -5.08
C ASP A 136 20.89 -2.13 -4.09
N ASP A 137 21.14 -0.82 -4.11
CA ASP A 137 22.10 -0.15 -3.25
C ASP A 137 21.74 -0.27 -1.75
N ALA A 138 20.44 -0.33 -1.43
CA ALA A 138 19.96 -0.48 -0.06
C ALA A 138 20.13 -1.90 0.50
N ASP A 139 20.27 -2.92 -0.35
CA ASP A 139 20.43 -4.35 0.02
C ASP A 139 19.37 -4.84 1.04
N VAL A 140 18.13 -4.39 0.85
CA VAL A 140 16.99 -4.75 1.74
C VAL A 140 16.02 -5.75 1.12
N VAL A 141 16.08 -5.95 -0.18
CA VAL A 141 15.22 -6.86 -0.95
C VAL A 141 16.11 -7.80 -1.76
N PRO A 142 15.79 -9.11 -1.86
CA PRO A 142 16.58 -10.04 -2.67
C PRO A 142 16.75 -9.57 -4.11
N PHE A 143 17.95 -9.74 -4.67
CA PHE A 143 18.29 -9.27 -6.02
C PHE A 143 17.33 -9.76 -7.11
N ASP A 144 16.90 -11.02 -7.03
CA ASP A 144 15.96 -11.65 -7.97
C ASP A 144 14.52 -11.09 -7.88
N ARG A 145 14.23 -10.32 -6.84
CA ARG A 145 12.94 -9.65 -6.63
C ARG A 145 12.95 -8.19 -7.07
N LEU A 146 14.13 -7.56 -7.23
CA LEU A 146 14.25 -6.12 -7.46
C LEU A 146 13.42 -5.62 -8.65
N ASP A 147 13.45 -6.33 -9.78
CA ASP A 147 12.64 -5.99 -10.97
C ASP A 147 11.14 -5.98 -10.65
N VAL A 148 10.67 -7.02 -9.96
CA VAL A 148 9.25 -7.16 -9.59
C VAL A 148 8.85 -6.07 -8.60
N VAL A 149 9.73 -5.73 -7.66
CA VAL A 149 9.46 -4.65 -6.69
C VAL A 149 9.42 -3.31 -7.39
N ALA A 150 10.38 -3.01 -8.27
CA ALA A 150 10.39 -1.76 -9.03
C ALA A 150 9.10 -1.58 -9.86
N ASP A 151 8.66 -2.63 -10.55
CA ASP A 151 7.39 -2.61 -11.30
C ASP A 151 6.18 -2.39 -10.39
N ARG A 152 6.15 -3.03 -9.22
CA ARG A 152 5.07 -2.83 -8.24
C ARG A 152 5.03 -1.41 -7.69
N LEU A 153 6.19 -0.81 -7.39
CA LEU A 153 6.26 0.57 -6.92
C LEU A 153 5.81 1.56 -8.02
N MET A 154 6.12 1.27 -9.29
CA MET A 154 5.63 2.05 -10.44
C MET A 154 4.11 1.98 -10.57
N GLU A 155 3.51 0.79 -10.48
CA GLU A 155 2.05 0.65 -10.54
C GLU A 155 1.36 1.28 -9.32
N LEU A 156 1.95 1.15 -8.13
CA LEU A 156 1.45 1.78 -6.90
C LEU A 156 1.49 3.32 -7.02
N ALA A 157 2.57 3.87 -7.59
CA ALA A 157 2.69 5.30 -7.87
C ALA A 157 1.63 5.78 -8.86
N LYS A 158 1.32 4.97 -9.88
CA LYS A 158 0.29 5.29 -10.86
C LYS A 158 -1.11 5.28 -10.25
N ALA A 159 -1.44 4.27 -9.45
CA ALA A 159 -2.72 4.18 -8.74
C ALA A 159 -2.90 5.33 -7.75
N ASN A 160 -1.82 5.72 -7.06
CA ASN A 160 -1.83 6.79 -6.06
C ASN A 160 -1.44 8.18 -6.59
N HIS A 161 -1.29 8.38 -7.90
CA HIS A 161 -0.80 9.63 -8.48
C HIS A 161 -1.50 10.87 -7.93
N HIS A 162 -2.84 10.82 -7.81
CA HIS A 162 -3.65 11.92 -7.28
C HIS A 162 -3.36 12.28 -5.82
N ARG A 163 -2.90 11.33 -4.99
CA ARG A 163 -2.47 11.56 -3.61
C ARG A 163 -1.05 12.06 -3.56
N LEU A 164 -0.17 11.43 -4.34
CA LEU A 164 1.25 11.73 -4.38
C LEU A 164 1.54 13.15 -4.87
N VAL A 165 0.82 13.64 -5.88
CA VAL A 165 1.04 15.00 -6.43
C VAL A 165 0.36 16.11 -5.62
N ARG A 166 -0.64 15.78 -4.77
CA ARG A 166 -1.32 16.75 -3.91
C ARG A 166 -0.68 16.92 -2.53
N GLY A 167 0.20 16.00 -2.14
CA GLY A 167 0.82 15.95 -0.81
C GLY A 167 2.22 16.56 -0.72
N GLY A 168 2.69 17.24 -1.77
CA GLY A 168 3.95 18.00 -1.79
C GLY A 168 3.75 19.50 -1.58
#